data_AF-A0A4R3VQK8-F1
#
_entry.id   AF-A0A4R3VQK8-F1
#
_cell.length_a   1.000
_cell.length_b   1.000
_cell.length_c   1.000
_cell.angle_alpha   90.00
_cell.angle_beta   90.00
_cell.angle_gamma   90.00
#
_symmetry.space_group_name_H-M   'P 1'
#
loop_
_entity.id
_entity.type
_entity.pdbx_description
1 polymer ?
#
loop_
_entity_poly.entity_id
_entity_poly.type
_entity_poly.pdbx_seq_one_letter_code
_entity_poly.pdbx_strand_id
1 'polypeptide(L)' 'MTKPASTNKKSRKLHTPEFRDEALKLAERIGIAAAARELSLYESQLYAWRS' A
#
# COMPACT_ATOMS: atom_id res chain seq x y z
N MET A 1 29.32 8.89 -9.58
CA MET A 1 28.08 8.27 -10.08
C MET A 1 27.78 7.05 -9.21
N THR A 2 26.97 7.20 -8.17
CA THR A 2 26.79 6.15 -7.16
C THR A 2 25.37 5.60 -7.26
N LYS A 3 25.24 4.39 -7.82
CA LYS A 3 23.98 3.65 -7.96
C LYS A 3 23.48 3.26 -6.56
N PRO A 4 22.24 3.55 -6.14
CA PRO A 4 21.76 3.06 -4.85
C PRO A 4 21.46 1.56 -4.95
N ALA A 5 22.06 0.82 -4.02
CA ALA A 5 21.99 -0.61 -3.90
C ALA A 5 20.54 -1.10 -3.69
N SER A 6 20.10 -2.00 -4.56
CA SER A 6 18.89 -2.79 -4.40
C SER A 6 19.03 -3.70 -3.18
N THR A 7 18.65 -3.21 -2.00
CA THR A 7 18.57 -4.05 -0.81
C THR A 7 17.39 -5.01 -0.96
N ASN A 8 17.69 -6.19 -1.49
CA ASN A 8 16.87 -7.39 -1.45
C ASN A 8 16.66 -7.78 0.03
N LYS A 9 15.65 -7.18 0.67
CA LYS A 9 15.14 -7.62 1.97
C LYS A 9 13.91 -8.47 1.70
N LYS A 10 14.05 -9.79 1.90
CA LYS A 10 12.99 -10.82 2.04
C LYS A 10 11.58 -10.27 1.84
N SER A 11 10.97 -10.65 0.73
CA SER A 11 9.59 -10.38 0.29
C SER A 11 8.56 -10.40 1.43
N ARG A 12 8.49 -9.33 2.21
CA ARG A 12 7.28 -8.96 2.94
C ARG A 12 6.30 -8.59 1.85
N LYS A 13 5.20 -9.35 1.68
CA LYS A 13 4.14 -9.16 0.65
C LYS A 13 4.22 -7.75 0.06
N LEU A 14 4.94 -7.63 -1.06
CA LEU A 14 5.34 -6.33 -1.56
C LEU A 14 4.10 -5.77 -2.25
N HIS A 15 3.32 -4.97 -1.54
CA HIS A 15 2.29 -4.16 -2.18
C HIS A 15 3.05 -3.22 -3.13
N THR A 16 2.92 -3.48 -4.43
CA THR A 16 3.52 -2.65 -5.47
C THR A 16 2.98 -1.22 -5.32
N PRO A 17 3.74 -0.19 -5.69
CA PRO A 17 3.28 1.19 -5.56
C PRO A 17 1.93 1.42 -6.25
N GLU A 18 1.69 0.76 -7.38
CA GLU A 18 0.43 0.81 -8.12
C GLU A 18 -0.75 0.24 -7.31
N PHE A 19 -0.54 -0.86 -6.59
CA PHE A 19 -1.58 -1.42 -5.72
C PHE A 19 -1.94 -0.47 -4.56
N ARG A 20 -0.96 0.28 -4.05
CA ARG A 20 -1.21 1.27 -2.99
C ARG A 20 -2.03 2.45 -3.51
N ASP A 21 -1.69 2.94 -4.70
CA ASP A 21 -2.44 4.01 -5.38
C ASP A 21 -3.89 3.60 -5.64
N GLU A 22 -4.11 2.40 -6.17
CA GLU A 22 -5.46 1.88 -6.40
C GLU A 22 -6.23 1.70 -5.08
N ALA A 23 -5.57 1.21 -4.04
CA ALA A 23 -6.15 1.07 -2.71
C ALA A 23 -6.53 2.44 -2.09
N LEU A 24 -5.71 3.48 -2.32
CA LEU A 24 -5.99 4.84 -1.87
C LEU A 24 -7.14 5.47 -2.66
N LYS A 25 -7.20 5.31 -3.99
CA LYS A 25 -8.34 5.76 -4.81
C LYS A 25 -9.65 5.10 -4.40
N LEU A 26 -9.59 3.79 -4.11
CA LEU A 26 -10.74 3.03 -3.64
C LEU A 26 -11.16 3.53 -2.24
N ALA A 27 -10.20 3.77 -1.35
CA ALA A 27 -10.45 4.37 -0.03
C ALA A 27 -11.03 5.80 -0.10
N GLU A 28 -10.69 6.61 -1.10
CA GLU A 28 -11.32 7.92 -1.32
C GLU A 28 -12.77 7.80 -1.80
N ARG A 29 -13.07 6.77 -2.59
CA ARG A 29 -14.41 6.55 -3.15
C ARG A 29 -15.40 5.93 -2.17
N ILE A 30 -14.98 4.91 -1.41
CA ILE A 30 -15.87 4.14 -0.51
C ILE A 30 -15.50 4.27 0.97
N GLY A 31 -14.38 4.92 1.29
CA GLY A 31 -13.85 5.04 2.65
C GLY A 31 -12.80 3.98 2.99
N ILE A 32 -11.89 4.32 3.93
CA ILE A 32 -10.77 3.47 4.36
C ILE A 32 -11.27 2.12 4.91
N ALA A 33 -12.29 2.13 5.76
CA ALA A 33 -12.82 0.91 6.38
C ALA A 33 -13.42 -0.07 5.36
N ALA A 34 -14.14 0.45 4.36
CA ALA A 34 -14.72 -0.37 3.31
C ALA A 34 -13.64 -0.89 2.36
N ALA A 35 -12.69 -0.05 1.97
CA ALA A 35 -11.56 -0.43 1.13
C ALA A 35 -10.67 -1.49 1.77
N ALA A 36 -10.40 -1.37 3.07
CA ALA A 36 -9.65 -2.36 3.84
C ALA A 36 -10.34 -3.73 3.83
N ARG A 37 -11.67 -3.76 3.99
CA ARG A 37 -12.46 -5.01 3.95
C ARG A 37 -12.46 -5.64 2.57
N GLU A 38 -12.62 -4.84 1.51
CA GLU A 38 -12.64 -5.32 0.12
C GLU A 38 -11.28 -5.86 -0.32
N LEU A 39 -10.20 -5.17 0.05
CA LEU A 39 -8.83 -5.58 -0.27
C LEU A 39 -8.25 -6.59 0.73
N SER A 40 -9.02 -6.97 1.76
CA SER A 40 -8.56 -7.81 2.88
C SER A 40 -7.25 -7.30 3.49
N LEU A 41 -7.15 -5.98 3.67
CA LEU A 41 -6.05 -5.27 4.30
C LEU A 41 -6.42 -4.82 5.71
N TYR A 42 -5.41 -4.52 6.52
CA TYR A 42 -5.64 -3.76 7.74
C TYR A 42 -5.82 -2.27 7.43
N GLU A 43 -6.76 -1.61 8.09
CA GLU A 43 -6.95 -0.15 7.98
C GLU A 43 -5.66 0.61 8.30
N SER A 44 -4.87 0.10 9.24
CA SER A 44 -3.55 0.67 9.60
C SER A 44 -2.58 0.71 8.42
N GLN A 45 -2.67 -0.21 7.44
CA GLN A 45 -1.86 -0.16 6.23
C GLN A 45 -2.27 1.01 5.32
N LEU A 46 -3.58 1.26 5.18
CA LEU A 46 -4.09 2.37 4.38
C LEU A 46 -3.74 3.72 5.02
N TYR A 47 -3.86 3.84 6.34
CA TYR A 47 -3.40 5.03 7.07
C TYR A 47 -1.89 5.26 6.92
N ALA A 48 -1.09 4.20 6.98
CA ALA A 48 0.36 4.29 6.79
C ALA A 48 0.78 4.66 5.36
N TRP A 49 -0.09 4.47 4.35
CA TRP A 49 0.16 4.89 2.96
C TRP A 49 -0.29 6.32 2.65
N ARG A 50 -1.15 6.90 3.50
CA ARG A 50 -1.57 8.30 3.37
C ARG A 50 -0.52 9.29 3.92
N SER A 51 0.36 8.82 4.80
CA SER A 51 1.46 9.62 5.38
C SER A 51 2.69 9.59 4.48
#